data_AF-A0A959W165-F1
#
_entry.id   AF-A0A959W165-F1
#
_cell.length_a   1.000
_cell.length_b   1.000
_cell.length_c   1.000
_cell.angle_alpha   90.00
_cell.angle_beta   90.00
_cell.angle_gamma   90.00
#
_symmetry.space_group_name_H-M   'P 1'
#
loop_
_entity.id
_entity.type
_entity.pdbx_description
1 polymer ?
#
loop_
_entity_poly.entity_id
_entity_poly.type
_entity_poly.pdbx_seq_one_letter_code
_entity_poly.pdbx_strand_id
1 'polypeptide(L)'
;MSTSDDLAPEAPGGAREIRFLNIIAAVAILDFLLLIPLVWASRWVADKHDLVSVLGPIHGFFFLVLIGLCGYGSLEKWWGWWFPLLTLVTGGAIGSLIGDILVRRQLKEKAAA
;
A
#
# COMPACT_ATOMS: atom_id res chain seq x y z
N MET A 1 -33.93 -25.33 1.42
CA MET A 1 -33.92 -23.89 1.72
C MET A 1 -32.70 -23.32 1.03
N SER A 2 -32.87 -22.91 -0.23
CA SER A 2 -31.80 -22.46 -1.12
C SER A 2 -31.74 -20.95 -1.04
N THR A 3 -30.75 -20.40 -0.34
CA THR A 3 -30.49 -18.95 -0.36
C THR A 3 -29.89 -18.60 -1.70
N SER A 4 -30.70 -17.96 -2.53
CA SER A 4 -30.39 -17.38 -3.84
C SER A 4 -29.41 -16.18 -3.78
N ASP A 5 -28.56 -16.12 -2.76
CA ASP A 5 -27.59 -15.03 -2.56
C ASP A 5 -26.25 -15.26 -3.29
N ASP A 6 -26.06 -16.42 -3.93
CA ASP A 6 -24.77 -16.85 -4.51
C ASP A 6 -24.54 -16.52 -6.01
N LEU A 7 -25.34 -15.66 -6.65
CA LEU A 7 -25.21 -15.41 -8.10
C LEU A 7 -25.18 -13.95 -8.54
N ALA A 8 -24.75 -13.03 -7.68
CA ALA A 8 -24.20 -11.77 -8.17
C ALA A 8 -22.67 -11.91 -8.20
N PRO A 9 -21.99 -11.84 -9.37
CA PRO A 9 -20.57 -11.60 -9.36
C PRO A 9 -20.36 -10.30 -8.55
N GLU A 10 -19.61 -10.36 -7.44
CA GLU A 10 -19.30 -9.15 -6.68
C GLU A 10 -18.81 -8.10 -7.67
N ALA A 11 -19.49 -6.95 -7.70
CA ALA A 11 -19.16 -5.88 -8.62
C ALA A 11 -17.66 -5.57 -8.51
N PRO A 12 -16.95 -5.36 -9.63
CA PRO A 12 -15.54 -5.01 -9.59
C PRO A 12 -15.34 -3.79 -8.67
N GLY A 13 -14.53 -3.94 -7.62
CA GLY A 13 -14.40 -2.94 -6.57
C GLY A 13 -15.24 -3.23 -5.32
N GLY A 14 -15.32 -4.49 -4.90
CA GLY A 14 -16.04 -4.89 -3.69
C GLY A 14 -15.60 -4.10 -2.44
N ALA A 15 -16.48 -3.99 -1.45
CA ALA A 15 -16.22 -3.24 -0.22
C ALA A 15 -14.94 -3.71 0.52
N ARG A 16 -14.56 -4.98 0.34
CA ARG A 16 -13.32 -5.57 0.87
C ARG A 16 -12.06 -4.98 0.21
N GLU A 17 -12.05 -4.86 -1.12
CA GLU A 17 -10.92 -4.33 -1.88
C GLU A 17 -10.66 -2.86 -1.53
N ILE A 18 -11.72 -2.04 -1.50
CA ILE A 18 -11.63 -0.62 -1.14
C ILE A 18 -11.13 -0.43 0.29
N ARG A 19 -11.60 -1.25 1.24
CA ARG A 19 -11.10 -1.23 2.63
C ARG A 19 -9.61 -1.58 2.67
N PHE A 20 -9.18 -2.56 1.90
CA PHE A 20 -7.78 -2.96 1.86
C PHE A 20 -6.87 -1.90 1.25
N LEU A 21 -7.32 -1.25 0.17
CA LEU A 21 -6.65 -0.09 -0.42
C LEU A 21 -6.55 1.08 0.58
N ASN A 22 -7.57 1.31 1.41
CA ASN A 22 -7.50 2.32 2.48
C ASN A 22 -6.46 1.96 3.55
N ILE A 23 -6.32 0.67 3.90
CA ILE A 23 -5.27 0.21 4.82
C ILE A 23 -3.89 0.47 4.21
N ILE A 24 -3.68 0.08 2.94
CA ILE A 24 -2.42 0.34 2.23
C ILE A 24 -2.11 1.84 2.23
N ALA A 25 -3.08 2.70 1.91
CA ALA A 25 -2.90 4.15 1.92
C ALA A 25 -2.56 4.69 3.32
N ALA A 26 -3.22 4.23 4.37
CA ALA A 26 -2.92 4.64 5.74
C ALA A 26 -1.51 4.23 6.18
N VAL A 27 -1.10 3.00 5.87
CA VAL A 27 0.24 2.50 6.16
C VAL A 27 1.28 3.26 5.35
N ALA A 28 1.01 3.55 4.07
CA ALA A 28 1.89 4.33 3.20
C ALA A 28 2.11 5.76 3.71
N ILE A 29 1.05 6.42 4.19
CA ILE A 29 1.14 7.76 4.78
C ILE A 29 1.99 7.71 6.06
N LEU A 30 1.75 6.73 6.93
CA LEU A 30 2.53 6.57 8.15
C LEU A 30 4.02 6.31 7.85
N ASP A 31 4.30 5.45 6.88
CA ASP A 31 5.64 5.13 6.41
C ASP A 31 6.35 6.36 5.81
N PHE A 32 5.63 7.14 5.02
CA PHE A 32 6.13 8.39 4.46
C PHE A 32 6.46 9.43 5.54
N LEU A 33 5.61 9.55 6.56
CA LEU A 33 5.84 10.44 7.70
C LEU A 33 7.03 10.02 8.55
N LEU A 34 7.40 8.74 8.57
CA LEU A 34 8.64 8.24 9.18
C LEU A 34 9.86 8.54 8.31
N LEU A 35 9.71 8.42 6.99
CA LEU A 35 10.79 8.64 6.04
C LEU A 35 11.26 10.11 5.99
N ILE A 36 10.35 11.08 6.11
CA ILE A 36 10.70 12.53 6.13
C ILE A 36 11.74 12.88 7.23
N PRO A 37 11.47 12.64 8.53
CA PRO A 37 12.42 12.95 9.60
C PRO A 37 13.67 12.07 9.51
N LEU A 38 13.56 10.83 9.03
CA LEU A 38 14.72 9.95 8.83
C LEU A 38 15.68 10.51 7.76
N VAL A 39 15.17 10.95 6.61
CA VAL A 39 15.96 11.58 5.54
C VAL A 39 16.54 12.91 6.01
N TRP A 40 15.74 13.73 6.70
CA TRP A 40 16.17 15.01 7.23
C TRP A 40 17.30 14.85 8.25
N ALA A 41 17.12 13.96 9.23
CA ALA A 41 18.13 13.66 10.25
C ALA A 41 19.40 13.06 9.63
N SER A 42 19.25 12.12 8.69
CA SER A 42 20.37 11.50 7.98
C SER A 42 21.21 12.52 7.18
N ARG A 43 20.56 13.55 6.61
CA ARG A 43 21.20 14.55 5.77
C ARG A 43 21.81 15.73 6.54
N TRP A 44 21.14 16.20 7.61
CA TRP A 44 21.44 17.50 8.24
C TRP A 44 21.91 17.43 9.70
N VAL A 45 21.83 16.27 10.37
CA VAL A 45 22.21 16.14 11.78
C VAL A 45 23.55 15.41 11.92
N ALA A 46 24.49 16.01 12.66
CA ALA A 46 25.82 15.44 12.91
C ALA A 46 25.78 14.27 13.91
N ASP A 47 25.05 14.42 15.02
CA ASP A 47 24.78 13.36 16.02
C ASP A 47 23.46 12.64 15.71
N LYS A 48 23.51 11.76 14.71
CA LYS A 48 22.35 11.12 14.07
C LYS A 48 22.05 9.70 14.55
N HIS A 49 22.89 9.12 15.40
CA HIS A 49 22.87 7.67 15.65
C HIS A 49 21.59 7.22 16.38
N ASP A 50 21.11 7.98 17.37
CA ASP A 50 19.93 7.59 18.16
C ASP A 50 18.62 7.68 17.37
N LEU A 51 18.42 8.75 16.59
CA LEU A 51 17.21 8.90 15.78
C LEU A 51 17.18 7.91 14.61
N VAL A 52 18.28 7.76 13.88
CA VAL A 52 18.33 6.87 12.71
C VAL A 52 18.25 5.39 13.12
N SER A 53 18.83 5.01 14.27
CA SER A 53 18.78 3.64 14.76
C SER A 53 17.39 3.21 15.24
N VAL A 54 16.51 4.15 15.60
CA VAL A 54 15.13 3.86 15.98
C VAL A 54 14.19 4.02 14.78
N LEU A 55 14.21 5.16 14.09
CA LEU A 55 13.31 5.42 12.97
C LEU A 55 13.61 4.51 11.77
N GLY A 56 14.88 4.17 11.53
CA GLY A 56 15.29 3.30 10.42
C GLY A 56 14.61 1.93 10.46
N PRO A 57 14.74 1.16 11.55
CA PRO A 57 14.04 -0.12 11.70
C PRO A 57 12.51 -0.01 11.67
N ILE A 58 11.93 1.04 12.27
CA ILE A 58 10.48 1.25 12.24
C ILE A 58 10.01 1.48 10.80
N HIS A 59 10.67 2.36 10.06
CA HIS A 59 10.40 2.58 8.63
C HIS A 59 10.61 1.29 7.82
N GLY A 60 11.70 0.58 8.05
CA GLY A 60 11.97 -0.70 7.39
C GLY A 60 10.87 -1.75 7.63
N PHE A 61 10.32 -1.80 8.85
CA PHE A 61 9.18 -2.67 9.17
C PHE A 61 7.93 -2.26 8.38
N PHE A 62 7.59 -0.97 8.38
CA PHE A 62 6.44 -0.47 7.62
C PHE A 62 6.59 -0.70 6.11
N PHE A 63 7.78 -0.52 5.55
CA PHE A 63 8.10 -0.84 4.18
C PHE A 63 7.82 -2.31 3.83
N LEU A 64 8.27 -3.25 4.67
CA LEU A 64 8.01 -4.68 4.48
C LEU A 64 6.52 -5.03 4.59
N VAL A 65 5.81 -4.42 5.55
CA VAL A 65 4.35 -4.55 5.67
C VAL A 65 3.66 -4.04 4.41
N LEU A 66 4.09 -2.90 3.86
CA LEU A 66 3.54 -2.32 2.64
C LEU A 66 3.68 -3.26 1.45
N ILE A 67 4.88 -3.82 1.24
CA ILE A 67 5.13 -4.80 0.18
C ILE A 67 4.27 -6.05 0.39
N GLY A 68 4.18 -6.54 1.64
CA GLY A 68 3.38 -7.70 2.00
C GLY A 68 1.89 -7.50 1.69
N LEU A 69 1.33 -6.34 2.03
CA LEU A 69 -0.07 -6.00 1.73
C LEU A 69 -0.31 -5.91 0.22
N CYS A 70 0.56 -5.20 -0.52
CA CYS A 70 0.46 -5.12 -1.97
C CYS A 70 0.58 -6.51 -2.63
N GLY A 71 1.48 -7.37 -2.13
CA GLY A 71 1.64 -8.75 -2.59
C GLY A 71 0.43 -9.63 -2.28
N TYR A 72 -0.14 -9.49 -1.08
CA TYR A 72 -1.35 -10.22 -0.68
C TYR A 72 -2.53 -9.91 -1.60
N GLY A 73 -2.79 -8.65 -1.93
CA GLY A 73 -3.84 -8.33 -2.90
C GLY A 73 -3.55 -8.82 -4.32
N SER A 74 -2.29 -9.02 -4.71
CA SER A 74 -1.93 -9.70 -5.96
C SER A 74 -2.22 -11.20 -5.91
N LEU A 75 -2.01 -11.85 -4.77
CA LEU A 75 -2.36 -13.26 -4.55
C LEU A 75 -3.87 -13.48 -4.59
N GLU A 76 -4.64 -12.55 -4.01
CA GLU A 76 -6.11 -12.53 -4.07
C GLU A 76 -6.65 -12.08 -5.45
N LYS A 77 -5.76 -11.79 -6.42
CA LYS A 77 -6.08 -11.36 -7.80
C LYS A 77 -6.86 -10.05 -7.90
N TRP A 78 -6.85 -9.20 -6.88
CA TRP A 78 -7.48 -7.87 -6.92
C TRP A 78 -6.77 -6.92 -7.87
N TRP A 79 -5.44 -7.08 -8.01
CA TRP A 79 -4.60 -6.34 -8.94
C TRP A 79 -3.41 -7.21 -9.39
N GLY A 80 -2.66 -6.72 -10.38
CA GLY A 80 -1.47 -7.43 -10.88
C GLY A 80 -0.22 -7.23 -10.03
N TRP A 81 0.74 -8.14 -10.18
CA TRP A 81 2.07 -8.10 -9.53
C TRP A 81 2.90 -6.83 -9.85
N TRP A 82 2.45 -6.01 -10.79
CA TRP A 82 3.03 -4.69 -11.03
C TRP A 82 2.94 -3.77 -9.80
N PHE A 83 1.90 -3.91 -8.97
CA PHE A 83 1.69 -3.04 -7.81
C PHE A 83 2.72 -3.26 -6.69
N PRO A 84 2.94 -4.49 -6.18
CA PRO A 84 4.04 -4.74 -5.23
C PRO A 84 5.40 -4.44 -5.84
N LEU A 85 5.62 -4.71 -7.14
CA LEU A 85 6.88 -4.39 -7.81
C LEU A 85 7.14 -2.86 -7.86
N LEU A 86 6.12 -2.08 -8.21
CA LEU A 86 6.20 -0.61 -8.20
C LEU A 86 6.51 -0.09 -6.79
N THR A 87 5.83 -0.64 -5.79
CA THR A 87 6.04 -0.31 -4.36
C THR A 87 7.48 -0.60 -3.94
N LEU A 88 8.02 -1.77 -4.32
CA LEU A 88 9.40 -2.15 -4.00
C LEU A 88 10.43 -1.21 -4.65
N VAL A 89 10.29 -0.93 -5.95
CA VAL A 89 11.28 -0.17 -6.74
C VAL A 89 11.32 1.31 -6.38
N THR A 90 10.19 1.88 -5.97
CA THR A 90 10.07 3.33 -5.68
C THR A 90 10.25 3.67 -4.20
N GLY A 91 10.65 2.70 -3.37
CA GLY A 91 10.89 2.94 -1.94
C GLY A 91 9.61 3.00 -1.09
N GLY A 92 8.59 2.23 -1.45
CA GLY A 92 7.44 1.95 -0.59
C GLY A 92 6.32 2.96 -0.76
N ALA A 93 6.33 4.01 0.06
CA ALA A 93 5.24 4.96 0.16
C ALA A 93 4.85 5.57 -1.20
N ILE A 94 5.82 6.00 -2.02
CA ILE A 94 5.53 6.66 -3.30
C ILE A 94 4.85 5.71 -4.29
N GLY A 95 5.41 4.52 -4.53
CA GLY A 95 4.84 3.55 -5.46
C GLY A 95 3.53 2.95 -4.96
N SER A 96 3.39 2.79 -3.65
CA SER A 96 2.15 2.29 -3.07
C SER A 96 0.97 3.23 -3.31
N LEU A 97 1.18 4.55 -3.17
CA LEU A 97 0.15 5.57 -3.41
C LEU A 97 -0.19 5.70 -4.89
N ILE A 98 0.82 5.65 -5.77
CA ILE A 98 0.59 5.64 -7.22
C ILE A 98 -0.23 4.40 -7.60
N GLY A 99 0.16 3.22 -7.11
CA GLY A 99 -0.56 1.98 -7.39
C GLY A 99 -1.99 1.99 -6.86
N ASP A 100 -2.23 2.55 -5.66
CA ASP A 100 -3.57 2.75 -5.10
C ASP A 100 -4.44 3.59 -6.04
N ILE A 101 -3.93 4.75 -6.50
CA ILE A 101 -4.66 5.62 -7.44
C ILE A 101 -4.99 4.87 -8.74
N LEU A 102 -4.04 4.14 -9.30
CA LEU A 102 -4.25 3.38 -10.54
C LEU A 102 -5.30 2.27 -10.36
N VAL A 103 -5.23 1.49 -9.28
CA VAL A 103 -6.20 0.43 -9.00
C VAL A 103 -7.59 1.02 -8.80
N ARG A 104 -7.73 2.10 -8.01
CA ARG A 104 -9.02 2.77 -7.83
C ARG A 104 -9.60 3.29 -9.15
N ARG A 105 -8.77 3.76 -10.08
CA ARG A 105 -9.22 4.17 -11.41
C ARG A 105 -9.72 2.97 -12.22
N GLN A 106 -8.98 1.86 -12.24
CA GLN A 106 -9.40 0.62 -12.90
C GLN A 106 -10.72 0.08 -12.34
N LEU A 107 -10.91 0.14 -11.02
CA LEU A 107 -12.16 -0.29 -10.39
C LEU A 107 -13.34 0.60 -10.83
N LYS A 108 -13.14 1.93 -10.86
CA LYS A 108 -14.16 2.87 -11.36
C LYS A 108 -14.51 2.65 -12.83
N GLU A 109 -13.51 2.42 -13.68
CA GLU A 109 -13.70 2.13 -15.11
C GLU A 109 -14.48 0.83 -15.32
N LYS A 110 -14.15 -0.22 -14.57
CA LYS A 110 -14.88 -1.51 -14.62
C LYS A 110 -16.32 -1.40 -14.11
N ALA A 111 -16.60 -0.52 -13.16
CA ALA A 111 -17.95 -0.30 -12.64
C ALA A 111 -18.83 0.56 -13.57
N ALA A 112 -18.22 1.32 -14.49
CA ALA A 112 -18.91 2.18 -15.45
C ALA A 112 -19.12 1.51 -16.82
N ALA A 113 -18.52 0.34 -17.05
CA ALA A 113 -18.64 -0.48 -18.27
C ALA A 113 -19.71 -1.55 -18.10
#